data_AF-B4N137-F1
#
_entry.id   AF-B4N137-F1
#
_cell.length_a   1.000
_cell.length_b   1.000
_cell.length_c   1.000
_cell.angle_alpha   90.00
_cell.angle_beta   90.00
_cell.angle_gamma   90.00
#
_symmetry.space_group_name_H-M   'P 1'
#
loop_
_entity.id
_entity.type
_entity.pdbx_description
1 polymer ?
#
loop_
_entity_poly.entity_id
_entity_poly.type
_entity_poly.pdbx_seq_one_letter_code
_entity_poly.pdbx_strand_id
1 'polypeptide(L)'
;MVKLEEDGQQGLQSGPPAVSLKCLLALDQLALQQQINANFIFHAISNYRKTPFERKTLEFIAKKWLQLQMLWREFRQRDKQIRRGYKDAEPQHGYFQQELYELVHEKYMEARGRLSRDKRNLLLNGKAGQVQDQDRAQAQSQNVY
;
A
#
# COMPACT_ATOMS: atom_id res chain seq x y z
N MET A 1 80.07 -16.94 9.77
CA MET A 1 79.05 -17.75 10.45
C MET A 1 77.70 -17.31 9.94
N VAL A 2 77.01 -18.19 9.21
CA VAL A 2 75.77 -17.93 8.49
C VAL A 2 74.59 -18.02 9.46
N LYS A 3 73.59 -17.13 9.33
CA LYS A 3 72.19 -17.46 9.58
C LYS A 3 71.28 -16.59 8.71
N LEU A 4 70.61 -17.28 7.79
CA LEU A 4 69.44 -16.88 7.00
C LEU A 4 68.15 -17.19 7.79
N GLU A 5 67.01 -16.80 7.20
CA GLU A 5 65.57 -17.04 7.51
C GLU A 5 64.89 -15.81 8.15
N GLU A 6 64.07 -15.03 7.42
CA GLU A 6 62.79 -15.27 6.72
C GLU A 6 61.54 -15.08 7.60
N ASP A 7 60.68 -14.19 7.07
CA ASP A 7 59.22 -14.11 7.15
C ASP A 7 58.47 -13.86 8.47
N GLY A 8 57.59 -12.86 8.42
CA GLY A 8 56.61 -12.62 9.47
C GLY A 8 55.65 -11.45 9.24
N GLN A 9 54.72 -11.63 8.30
CA GLN A 9 53.33 -11.14 8.37
C GLN A 9 53.04 -9.64 8.18
N GLN A 10 52.77 -9.35 6.90
CA GLN A 10 51.68 -8.52 6.37
C GLN A 10 50.55 -8.24 7.37
N GLY A 11 50.44 -6.98 7.80
CA GLY A 11 49.24 -6.47 8.44
C GLY A 11 48.08 -6.48 7.45
N LEU A 12 47.06 -7.29 7.76
CA LEU A 12 45.82 -7.38 7.02
C LEU A 12 45.23 -5.99 6.79
N GLN A 13 45.20 -5.57 5.51
CA GLN A 13 44.21 -4.61 5.05
C GLN A 13 42.84 -5.21 5.33
N SER A 14 42.12 -4.63 6.29
CA SER A 14 40.69 -4.87 6.48
C SER A 14 39.96 -4.34 5.24
N GLY A 15 39.83 -5.20 4.22
CA GLY A 15 38.89 -4.98 3.13
C GLY A 15 37.47 -4.83 3.69
N PRO A 16 36.58 -4.11 2.99
CA PRO A 16 35.20 -3.95 3.44
C PRO A 16 34.56 -5.32 3.66
N PRO A 17 33.67 -5.47 4.67
CA PRO A 17 33.03 -6.75 4.93
C PRO A 17 32.34 -7.21 3.65
N ALA A 18 32.79 -8.34 3.11
CA ALA A 18 32.19 -8.94 1.92
C ALA A 18 30.74 -9.31 2.24
N VAL A 19 29.81 -8.43 1.87
CA VAL A 19 28.38 -8.71 1.96
C VAL A 19 28.13 -9.97 1.14
N SER A 20 27.70 -11.04 1.81
CA SER A 20 27.47 -12.33 1.16
C SER A 20 26.49 -12.19 0.00
N LEU A 21 26.78 -12.79 -1.16
CA LEU A 21 25.88 -12.86 -2.32
C LEU A 21 24.44 -13.29 -1.98
N LYS A 22 24.28 -14.16 -0.97
CA LYS A 22 22.98 -14.60 -0.47
C LYS A 22 22.19 -13.46 0.19
N CYS A 23 22.89 -12.56 0.87
CA CYS A 23 22.32 -11.35 1.45
C CYS A 23 21.80 -10.46 0.33
N LEU A 24 22.63 -10.08 -0.65
CA LEU A 24 22.23 -9.23 -1.78
C LEU A 24 20.97 -9.75 -2.52
N LEU A 25 20.91 -11.05 -2.83
CA LEU A 25 19.75 -11.68 -3.47
C LEU A 25 18.47 -11.59 -2.63
N ALA A 26 18.57 -11.79 -1.32
CA ALA A 26 17.42 -11.66 -0.42
C ALA A 26 16.92 -10.21 -0.36
N LEU A 27 17.82 -9.23 -0.46
CA LEU A 27 17.47 -7.82 -0.40
C LEU A 27 16.80 -7.36 -1.72
N ASP A 28 17.26 -7.85 -2.87
CA ASP A 28 16.60 -7.63 -4.17
C ASP A 28 15.19 -8.22 -4.20
N GLN A 29 15.01 -9.42 -3.63
CA GLN A 29 13.69 -10.04 -3.50
C GLN A 29 12.74 -9.20 -2.65
N LEU A 30 13.24 -8.58 -1.57
CA LEU A 30 12.43 -7.74 -0.69
C LEU A 30 12.03 -6.41 -1.36
N ALA A 31 12.95 -5.79 -2.11
CA ALA A 31 12.64 -4.60 -2.91
C ALA A 31 11.62 -4.91 -4.02
N LEU A 32 11.78 -6.04 -4.72
CA LEU A 32 10.82 -6.52 -5.72
C LEU A 32 9.44 -6.77 -5.10
N GLN A 33 9.40 -7.37 -3.91
CA GLN A 33 8.13 -7.61 -3.22
C GLN A 33 7.43 -6.31 -2.84
N GLN A 34 8.17 -5.26 -2.45
CA GLN A 34 7.62 -3.93 -2.20
C GLN A 34 6.94 -3.37 -3.46
N GLN A 35 7.61 -3.46 -4.62
CA GLN A 35 7.07 -3.01 -5.90
C GLN A 35 5.81 -3.80 -6.34
N ILE A 36 5.83 -5.13 -6.21
CA ILE A 36 4.68 -5.99 -6.53
C ILE A 36 3.46 -5.58 -5.70
N ASN A 37 3.64 -5.40 -4.39
CA ASN A 37 2.56 -5.02 -3.50
C ASN A 37 2.02 -3.61 -3.80
N ALA A 38 2.92 -2.65 -4.10
CA ALA A 38 2.55 -1.31 -4.53
C ALA A 38 1.68 -1.35 -5.80
N ASN A 39 2.07 -2.17 -6.79
CA ASN A 39 1.33 -2.33 -8.03
C ASN A 39 -0.08 -2.87 -7.79
N PHE A 40 -0.28 -3.84 -6.89
CA PHE A 40 -1.63 -4.30 -6.55
C PHE A 40 -2.52 -3.16 -6.02
N ILE A 41 -1.98 -2.28 -5.18
CA ILE A 41 -2.71 -1.11 -4.67
C ILE A 41 -3.04 -0.13 -5.80
N PHE A 42 -2.06 0.23 -6.64
CA PHE A 42 -2.29 1.14 -7.76
C PHE A 42 -3.31 0.58 -8.76
N HIS A 43 -3.24 -0.71 -9.07
CA HIS A 43 -4.23 -1.38 -9.92
C HIS A 43 -5.62 -1.39 -9.28
N ALA A 44 -5.75 -1.67 -7.98
CA ALA A 44 -7.04 -1.62 -7.30
C ALA A 44 -7.66 -0.22 -7.36
N ILE A 45 -6.86 0.83 -7.15
CA ILE A 45 -7.29 2.24 -7.26
C ILE A 45 -7.69 2.58 -8.70
N SER A 46 -6.87 2.20 -9.68
CA SER A 46 -7.13 2.46 -11.10
C SER A 46 -8.39 1.74 -11.59
N ASN A 47 -8.57 0.47 -11.20
CA ASN A 47 -9.75 -0.31 -11.57
C ASN A 47 -11.03 0.26 -10.97
N TYR A 48 -10.97 0.74 -9.72
CA TYR A 48 -12.08 1.51 -9.16
C TYR A 48 -12.41 2.70 -10.08
N ARG A 49 -11.40 3.47 -10.53
CA ARG A 49 -11.56 4.63 -11.44
C ARG A 49 -12.13 4.29 -12.84
N LYS A 50 -12.03 3.05 -13.31
CA LYS A 50 -12.53 2.63 -14.62
C LYS A 50 -13.99 2.18 -14.65
N THR A 51 -14.63 1.96 -13.49
CA THR A 51 -16.00 1.43 -13.43
C THR A 51 -17.03 2.44 -12.86
N PRO A 52 -17.22 3.62 -13.48
CA PRO A 52 -18.06 4.70 -12.92
C PRO A 52 -19.53 4.30 -12.76
N PHE A 53 -20.06 3.40 -13.59
CA PHE A 53 -21.43 2.91 -13.47
C PHE A 53 -21.61 1.99 -12.26
N GLU A 54 -20.66 1.08 -12.02
CA GLU A 54 -20.70 0.14 -10.89
C GLU A 54 -20.54 0.85 -9.53
N ARG A 55 -19.86 2.01 -9.52
CA ARG A 55 -19.73 2.86 -8.31
C ARG A 55 -21.05 3.41 -7.78
N LYS A 56 -22.16 3.24 -8.51
CA LYS A 56 -23.48 3.69 -8.05
C LYS A 56 -24.11 2.77 -7.00
N THR A 57 -23.47 1.65 -6.67
CA THR A 57 -23.98 0.72 -5.65
C THR A 57 -23.11 0.76 -4.38
N LEU A 58 -23.76 0.77 -3.22
CA LEU A 58 -23.08 0.75 -1.93
C LEU A 58 -22.28 -0.55 -1.73
N GLU A 59 -22.80 -1.67 -2.21
CA GLU A 59 -22.13 -2.98 -2.13
C GLU A 59 -20.81 -2.98 -2.90
N PHE A 60 -20.80 -2.45 -4.13
CA PHE A 60 -19.59 -2.34 -4.92
C PHE A 60 -18.53 -1.47 -4.22
N ILE A 61 -18.94 -0.31 -3.71
CA ILE A 61 -18.05 0.58 -2.95
C ILE A 61 -17.49 -0.13 -1.71
N ALA A 62 -18.34 -0.84 -0.96
CA ALA A 62 -17.93 -1.58 0.24
C ALA A 62 -16.91 -2.68 -0.10
N LYS A 63 -17.15 -3.46 -1.16
CA LYS A 63 -16.25 -4.51 -1.64
C LYS A 63 -14.89 -3.95 -2.06
N LYS A 64 -14.87 -2.84 -2.82
CA LYS A 64 -13.63 -2.19 -3.26
C LYS A 64 -12.87 -1.56 -2.10
N TRP A 65 -13.58 -1.00 -1.13
CA TRP A 65 -12.96 -0.49 0.10
C TRP A 65 -12.29 -1.60 0.90
N LEU A 66 -12.98 -2.73 1.13
CA LEU A 66 -12.41 -3.87 1.84
C LEU A 66 -11.16 -4.41 1.16
N GLN A 67 -11.20 -4.58 -0.17
CA GLN A 67 -10.05 -5.02 -0.96
C GLN A 67 -8.86 -4.07 -0.77
N LEU A 68 -9.09 -2.76 -0.87
CA LEU A 68 -8.04 -1.76 -0.74
C LEU A 68 -7.46 -1.72 0.68
N GLN A 69 -8.28 -1.89 1.72
CA GLN A 69 -7.82 -1.98 3.10
C GLN A 69 -6.93 -3.21 3.33
N MET A 70 -7.30 -4.36 2.78
CA MET A 70 -6.51 -5.59 2.90
C MET A 70 -5.13 -5.42 2.25
N LEU A 71 -5.09 -4.93 1.01
CA LEU A 71 -3.84 -4.67 0.29
C LEU A 71 -2.95 -3.68 1.03
N TRP A 72 -3.52 -2.59 1.55
CA TRP A 72 -2.78 -1.60 2.32
C TRP A 72 -2.22 -2.17 3.63
N ARG A 73 -3.00 -3.00 4.34
CA ARG A 73 -2.53 -3.66 5.58
C ARG A 73 -1.35 -4.57 5.29
N GLU A 74 -1.45 -5.39 4.24
CA GLU A 74 -0.41 -6.31 3.81
C GLU A 74 0.86 -5.59 3.39
N PHE A 75 0.73 -4.53 2.58
CA PHE A 75 1.83 -3.65 2.20
C PHE A 75 2.54 -3.06 3.42
N ARG A 76 1.80 -2.43 4.36
CA ARG A 76 2.40 -1.85 5.57
C ARG A 76 3.08 -2.90 6.45
N GLN A 77 2.51 -4.09 6.56
CA GLN A 77 3.08 -5.15 7.39
C GLN A 77 4.42 -5.64 6.83
N ARG A 78 4.50 -5.89 5.52
CA ARG A 78 5.74 -6.27 4.85
C ARG A 78 6.79 -5.16 4.93
N ASP A 79 6.40 -3.92 4.66
CA ASP A 79 7.31 -2.78 4.72
C ASP A 79 7.84 -2.51 6.13
N LYS A 80 7.06 -2.84 7.17
CA LYS A 80 7.51 -2.82 8.56
C LYS A 80 8.50 -3.95 8.86
N GLN A 81 8.30 -5.14 8.27
CA GLN A 81 9.25 -6.26 8.40
C GLN A 81 10.57 -5.94 7.71
N ILE A 82 10.52 -5.38 6.49
CA ILE A 82 11.68 -4.87 5.76
C ILE A 82 12.37 -3.82 6.63
N ARG A 83 11.72 -2.73 7.05
CA ARG A 83 12.37 -1.72 7.89
C ARG A 83 13.00 -2.25 9.19
N ARG A 84 12.41 -3.28 9.81
CA ARG A 84 12.96 -3.91 11.02
C ARG A 84 14.20 -4.75 10.74
N GLY A 85 14.16 -5.63 9.73
CA GLY A 85 15.30 -6.47 9.38
C GLY A 85 16.53 -5.68 8.90
N TYR A 86 16.31 -4.42 8.50
CA TYR A 86 17.34 -3.54 7.95
C TYR A 86 17.81 -2.47 8.93
N LYS A 87 17.14 -2.30 10.08
CA LYS A 87 17.65 -1.39 11.11
C LYS A 87 19.01 -1.85 11.65
N ASP A 88 19.27 -3.15 11.55
CA ASP A 88 20.50 -3.81 12.00
C ASP A 88 21.51 -4.04 10.85
N ALA A 89 21.12 -3.75 9.60
CA ALA A 89 21.99 -3.78 8.44
C ALA A 89 22.42 -2.33 8.10
N GLU A 90 23.70 -2.12 7.81
CA GLU A 90 24.27 -0.81 7.47
C GLU A 90 23.34 0.06 6.59
N PRO A 91 23.11 1.34 6.96
CA PRO A 91 22.12 2.22 6.31
C PRO A 91 22.45 2.58 4.84
N GLN A 92 23.58 2.14 4.31
CA GLN A 92 24.10 2.52 2.99
C GLN A 92 23.33 1.90 1.81
N HIS A 93 22.42 0.97 2.07
CA HIS A 93 22.02 0.01 1.04
C HIS A 93 20.63 0.20 0.40
N GLY A 94 19.84 1.22 0.76
CA GLY A 94 18.72 1.73 -0.08
C GLY A 94 17.57 0.76 -0.43
N TYR A 95 17.57 -0.47 0.07
CA TYR A 95 16.62 -1.51 -0.33
C TYR A 95 15.18 -1.24 0.08
N PHE A 96 14.98 -0.56 1.20
CA PHE A 96 13.66 -0.03 1.53
C PHE A 96 13.41 1.23 0.70
N GLN A 97 12.49 1.16 -0.25
CA GLN A 97 12.16 2.29 -1.13
C GLN A 97 11.19 3.23 -0.38
N GLN A 98 11.73 4.18 0.39
CA GLN A 98 10.94 5.13 1.18
C GLN A 98 10.03 6.00 0.31
N GLU A 99 10.53 6.49 -0.83
CA GLU A 99 9.73 7.29 -1.77
C GLU A 99 8.54 6.51 -2.32
N LEU A 100 8.74 5.23 -2.65
CA LEU A 100 7.66 4.34 -3.09
C LEU A 100 6.61 4.17 -1.99
N TYR A 101 7.05 3.97 -0.74
CA TYR A 101 6.13 3.86 0.40
C TYR A 101 5.28 5.12 0.57
N GLU A 102 5.90 6.30 0.51
CA GLU A 102 5.23 7.59 0.63
C GLU A 102 4.21 7.80 -0.50
N LEU A 103 4.59 7.48 -1.74
CA LEU A 103 3.70 7.55 -2.88
C LEU A 103 2.48 6.62 -2.72
N VAL A 104 2.69 5.36 -2.35
CA VAL A 104 1.58 4.42 -2.14
C VAL A 104 0.67 4.91 -1.01
N HIS A 105 1.25 5.45 0.07
CA HIS A 105 0.50 6.02 1.19
C HIS A 105 -0.40 7.17 0.75
N GLU A 106 0.16 8.14 0.01
CA GLU A 106 -0.57 9.27 -0.54
C GLU A 106 -1.75 8.79 -1.39
N LYS A 107 -1.49 7.92 -2.37
CA LYS A 107 -2.54 7.41 -3.29
C LYS A 107 -3.60 6.61 -2.56
N TYR A 108 -3.24 5.83 -1.55
CA TYR A 108 -4.19 5.15 -0.68
C TYR A 108 -5.09 6.13 0.07
N MET A 109 -4.52 7.18 0.67
CA MET A 109 -5.29 8.17 1.43
C MET A 109 -6.26 8.96 0.54
N GLU A 110 -5.83 9.33 -0.66
CA GLU A 110 -6.72 9.96 -1.63
C GLU A 110 -7.87 9.02 -2.05
N ALA A 111 -7.56 7.74 -2.32
CA ALA A 111 -8.56 6.75 -2.71
C ALA A 111 -9.59 6.49 -1.59
N ARG A 112 -9.14 6.42 -0.33
CA ARG A 112 -10.00 6.35 0.86
C ARG A 112 -10.94 7.55 0.93
N GLY A 113 -10.44 8.76 0.71
CA GLY A 113 -11.25 9.99 0.70
C GLY A 113 -12.34 9.95 -0.38
N ARG A 114 -11.98 9.50 -1.58
CA ARG A 114 -12.92 9.32 -2.70
C ARG A 114 -14.00 8.28 -2.41
N LEU A 115 -13.64 7.06 -2.01
CA LEU A 115 -14.58 6.00 -1.64
C LEU A 115 -15.55 6.45 -0.54
N SER A 116 -15.06 7.20 0.45
CA SER A 116 -15.88 7.76 1.53
C SER A 116 -16.87 8.80 1.02
N ARG A 117 -16.45 9.66 0.09
CA ARG A 117 -17.31 10.66 -0.55
C ARG A 117 -18.40 9.99 -1.40
N ASP A 118 -18.02 9.03 -2.23
CA ASP A 118 -18.95 8.30 -3.10
C ASP A 118 -19.99 7.55 -2.27
N LYS A 119 -19.56 6.87 -1.18
CA LYS A 119 -20.47 6.24 -0.21
C LYS A 119 -21.46 7.26 0.37
N ARG A 120 -20.96 8.42 0.82
CA ARG A 120 -21.81 9.47 1.41
C ARG A 120 -22.84 9.99 0.38
N ASN A 121 -22.41 10.26 -0.84
CA ASN A 121 -23.29 10.76 -1.90
C ASN A 121 -24.43 9.78 -2.19
N LEU A 122 -24.15 8.48 -2.24
CA LEU A 122 -25.19 7.47 -2.42
C LEU A 122 -26.16 7.40 -1.24
N LEU A 123 -25.66 7.48 -0.01
CA LEU A 123 -26.51 7.48 1.18
C LEU A 123 -27.39 8.73 1.27
N LEU A 124 -26.90 9.90 0.85
CA LEU A 124 -27.66 11.14 0.82
C LEU A 124 -28.73 11.13 -0.29
N ASN A 125 -28.36 10.69 -1.49
CA ASN A 125 -29.31 10.63 -2.61
C ASN A 125 -30.39 9.54 -2.41
N GLY A 126 -30.04 8.42 -1.77
CA GLY A 126 -31.02 7.40 -1.39
C GLY A 126 -32.04 7.90 -0.36
N LYS A 127 -31.63 8.79 0.56
CA LYS A 127 -32.55 9.44 1.51
C LYS A 127 -33.43 10.49 0.84
N ALA A 128 -32.90 11.26 -0.12
CA ALA A 128 -33.68 12.27 -0.84
C ALA A 128 -34.83 11.64 -1.66
N GLY A 129 -34.61 10.47 -2.27
CA GLY A 129 -35.67 9.73 -2.95
C GLY A 129 -36.76 9.20 -2.01
N GLN A 130 -36.37 8.72 -0.82
CA GLN A 130 -37.33 8.23 0.18
C GLN A 130 -38.21 9.35 0.76
N VAL A 131 -37.68 10.55 0.95
CA VAL A 131 -38.47 11.70 1.43
C VAL A 131 -39.49 12.14 0.38
N GLN A 132 -39.13 12.17 -0.91
CA GLN A 132 -40.07 12.51 -1.99
C GLN A 132 -41.21 11.49 -2.15
N ASP A 133 -40.92 10.19 -2.02
CA ASP A 133 -41.96 9.15 -2.11
C ASP A 133 -42.89 9.18 -0.88
N GLN A 134 -42.36 9.53 0.29
CA GLN A 134 -43.14 9.66 1.52
C GLN A 134 -44.04 10.90 1.50
N ASP A 135 -43.53 12.05 1.02
CA ASP A 135 -44.30 13.28 0.82
C ASP A 135 -45.39 13.08 -0.25
N ARG A 136 -45.10 12.34 -1.32
CA ARG A 136 -46.07 12.00 -2.37
C ARG A 136 -47.17 11.06 -1.88
N ALA A 137 -46.82 10.06 -1.06
CA ALA A 137 -47.79 9.16 -0.44
C ALA A 137 -48.70 9.89 0.57
N GLN A 138 -48.16 10.85 1.33
CA GLN A 138 -48.94 11.68 2.24
C GLN A 138 -49.87 12.66 1.50
N ALA A 139 -49.41 13.27 0.40
CA ALA A 139 -50.23 14.15 -0.42
C ALA A 139 -51.38 13.43 -1.13
N GLN A 140 -51.20 12.16 -1.50
CA GLN A 140 -52.26 11.34 -2.10
C GLN A 140 -53.30 10.87 -1.07
N SER A 141 -52.93 10.76 0.21
CA SER A 141 -53.86 10.35 1.27
C SER A 141 -54.74 11.50 1.79
N GLN A 142 -54.41 12.75 1.52
CA GLN A 142 -55.19 13.93 1.94
C GLN A 142 -56.25 14.39 0.92
N ASN A 143 -56.31 13.76 -0.26
CA ASN A 143 -57.25 14.11 -1.34
C ASN A 143 -58.45 13.15 -1.47
N VAL A 144 -58.68 12.32 -0.44
CA VAL A 144 -59.82 11.39 -0.38
C VAL A 144 -60.79 11.88 0.69
N TYR A 145 -61.47 13.00 0.44
CA TYR A 145 -62.79 13.34 1.02
C TYR A 145 -63.45 14.43 0.17
#